data_AF-A0A2M8Q5K1-F1
#
_entry.id   AF-A0A2M8Q5K1-F1
#
_cell.length_a   1.000
_cell.length_b   1.000
_cell.length_c   1.000
_cell.angle_alpha   90.00
_cell.angle_beta   90.00
_cell.angle_gamma   90.00
#
_symmetry.space_group_name_H-M   'P 1'
#
loop_
_entity.id
_entity.type
_entity.pdbx_description
1 polymer ?
#
loop_
_entity_poly.entity_id
_entity_poly.type
_entity_poly.pdbx_seq_one_letter_code
_entity_poly.pdbx_strand_id
1 'polypeptide(L)'
;MIVLFMVFILLGLTLGVGMMLAPALPTSHPRVAVAGVLCLALVMSGSLFHAGLFGWDILLVDYLWFALITGVFLGGTLTVGMRRVEAAIAEGKDAHLGWPSLLTMSVFGGWGLITLLILSSQSSPQQLLEGFSTLHRHINAFQHNANLSSLNTRIDALGPGLPTILAYFDAQLPIDVAVGLVGWIVSLQVIWLWLAYDIGSELELKTQYLWAWIGLAALIGILCINKPIILTELVLAGGFCFFVWHWMNHNAWFDFVAAAVCAAATILVFPLVATGLLVIYCALMLLRGSHNFKINLLGAIGIVSLTILGISPWLVSLI
;
A
#
# COMPACT_ATOMS: atom_id res chain seq x y z
N MET A 1 -16.08 -1.95 19.34
CA MET A 1 -15.13 -0.93 19.85
C MET A 1 -13.68 -1.24 19.44
N ILE A 2 -13.18 -2.46 19.70
CA ILE A 2 -11.79 -2.84 19.38
C ILE A 2 -11.47 -2.77 17.88
N VAL A 3 -12.37 -3.23 16.99
CA VAL A 3 -12.17 -3.10 15.52
C VAL A 3 -11.98 -1.64 15.09
N LEU A 4 -12.78 -0.71 15.62
CA LEU A 4 -12.68 0.72 15.28
C LEU A 4 -11.34 1.32 15.74
N PHE A 5 -10.83 0.87 16.89
CA PHE A 5 -9.51 1.28 17.38
C PHE A 5 -8.40 0.79 16.44
N MET A 6 -8.48 -0.46 15.98
CA MET A 6 -7.53 -1.01 15.00
C MET A 6 -7.58 -0.24 13.66
N VAL A 7 -8.78 0.04 13.15
CA VAL A 7 -8.97 0.85 11.94
C VAL A 7 -8.38 2.26 12.13
N PHE A 8 -8.61 2.87 13.29
CA PHE A 8 -8.07 4.18 13.61
C PHE A 8 -6.54 4.18 13.64
N ILE A 9 -5.89 3.18 14.25
CA ILE A 9 -4.43 3.06 14.25
C ILE A 9 -3.91 2.88 12.83
N LEU A 10 -4.46 1.93 12.07
CA LEU A 10 -3.99 1.62 10.72
C LEU A 10 -4.14 2.80 9.78
N LEU A 11 -5.32 3.43 9.73
CA LEU A 11 -5.56 4.62 8.91
C LEU A 11 -4.77 5.81 9.42
N GLY A 12 -4.72 6.01 10.73
CA GLY A 12 -3.98 7.10 11.36
C GLY A 12 -2.49 7.04 11.06
N LEU A 13 -1.88 5.86 11.10
CA LEU A 13 -0.48 5.68 10.71
C LEU A 13 -0.32 5.82 9.20
N THR A 14 -0.99 5.00 8.40
CA THR A 14 -0.77 4.95 6.94
C THR A 14 -1.15 6.27 6.25
N LEU A 15 -2.34 6.79 6.50
CA LEU A 15 -2.79 8.05 5.90
C LEU A 15 -2.23 9.27 6.63
N GLY A 16 -1.94 9.19 7.93
CA GLY A 16 -1.27 10.30 8.64
C GLY A 16 0.12 10.57 8.08
N VAL A 17 0.96 9.54 7.97
CA VAL A 17 2.27 9.67 7.30
C VAL A 17 2.08 10.03 5.83
N GLY A 18 1.10 9.42 5.15
CA GLY A 18 0.75 9.74 3.77
C GLY A 18 0.43 11.23 3.56
N MET A 19 -0.36 11.84 4.44
CA MET A 19 -0.67 13.28 4.39
C MET A 19 0.56 14.16 4.58
N MET A 20 1.49 13.75 5.45
CA MET A 20 2.73 14.48 5.69
C MET A 20 3.71 14.34 4.51
N LEU A 21 3.75 13.19 3.83
CA LEU A 21 4.63 12.91 2.71
C LEU A 21 4.09 13.42 1.36
N ALA A 22 2.76 13.41 1.17
CA ALA A 22 2.11 13.75 -0.10
C ALA A 22 2.56 15.08 -0.73
N PRO A 23 2.80 16.17 0.03
CA PRO A 23 3.27 17.43 -0.56
C PRO A 23 4.69 17.37 -1.13
N ALA A 24 5.51 16.42 -0.69
CA ALA A 24 6.88 16.23 -1.14
C ALA A 24 7.00 15.29 -2.35
N LEU A 25 5.94 14.54 -2.69
CA LEU A 25 5.93 13.70 -3.88
C LEU A 25 6.03 14.53 -5.16
N PRO A 26 6.68 14.05 -6.23
CA PRO A 26 6.84 14.79 -7.49
C PRO A 26 5.56 14.86 -8.33
N THR A 27 4.38 14.78 -7.73
CA THR A 27 3.07 14.79 -8.39
C THR A 27 2.55 16.21 -8.65
N SER A 28 1.58 16.33 -9.55
CA SER A 28 0.89 17.59 -9.84
C SER A 28 0.20 18.20 -8.61
N HIS A 29 -0.40 17.35 -7.79
CA HIS A 29 -1.11 17.68 -6.56
C HIS A 29 -0.76 16.67 -5.45
N PRO A 30 -0.92 16.98 -4.15
CA PRO A 30 -0.68 16.03 -3.06
C PRO A 30 -1.58 14.80 -3.20
N ARG A 31 -0.95 13.61 -3.30
CA ARG A 31 -1.63 12.31 -3.40
C ARG A 31 -1.46 11.52 -2.10
N VAL A 32 -2.42 11.68 -1.19
CA VAL A 32 -2.36 11.18 0.19
C VAL A 32 -2.36 9.65 0.24
N ALA A 33 -3.26 9.00 -0.49
CA ALA A 33 -3.36 7.56 -0.50
C ALA A 33 -2.17 6.93 -1.23
N VAL A 34 -1.68 7.52 -2.32
CA VAL A 34 -0.44 7.08 -2.99
C VAL A 34 0.74 7.12 -2.01
N ALA A 35 0.91 8.23 -1.29
CA ALA A 35 1.95 8.36 -0.27
C ALA A 35 1.78 7.34 0.86
N GLY A 36 0.55 7.13 1.33
CA GLY A 36 0.23 6.13 2.36
C GLY A 36 0.51 4.69 1.92
N VAL A 37 0.23 4.36 0.65
CA VAL A 37 0.55 3.06 0.05
C VAL A 37 2.06 2.87 -0.06
N LEU A 38 2.81 3.90 -0.46
CA LEU A 38 4.27 3.84 -0.46
C LEU A 38 4.83 3.62 0.96
N CYS A 39 4.28 4.32 1.96
CA CYS A 39 4.64 4.13 3.36
C CYS A 39 4.38 2.70 3.83
N LEU A 40 3.20 2.15 3.50
CA LEU A 40 2.86 0.77 3.79
C LEU A 40 3.82 -0.21 3.10
N ALA A 41 4.13 0.02 1.83
CA ALA A 41 5.06 -0.80 1.07
C ALA A 41 6.48 -0.76 1.66
N LEU A 42 6.96 0.40 2.09
CA LEU A 42 8.26 0.56 2.77
C LEU A 42 8.30 -0.20 4.09
N VAL A 43 7.25 -0.11 4.90
CA VAL A 43 7.18 -0.83 6.19
C VAL A 43 7.14 -2.34 5.95
N MET A 44 6.31 -2.82 5.02
CA MET A 44 6.18 -4.25 4.70
C MET A 44 7.46 -4.85 4.11
N SER A 45 8.05 -4.18 3.12
CA SER A 45 9.30 -4.64 2.49
C SER A 45 10.49 -4.49 3.42
N GLY A 46 10.58 -3.36 4.14
CA GLY A 46 11.65 -3.08 5.09
C GLY A 46 11.65 -4.03 6.29
N SER A 47 10.47 -4.38 6.82
CA SER A 47 10.38 -5.33 7.94
C SER A 47 10.90 -6.71 7.53
N LEU A 48 10.54 -7.17 6.34
CA LEU A 48 10.99 -8.47 5.83
C LEU A 48 12.44 -8.46 5.39
N PHE A 49 12.91 -7.38 4.76
CA PHE A 49 14.30 -7.22 4.39
C PHE A 49 15.20 -7.27 5.63
N HIS A 50 14.87 -6.49 6.67
CA HIS A 50 15.61 -6.51 7.91
C HIS A 50 15.51 -7.85 8.62
N ALA A 51 14.31 -8.44 8.70
CA ALA A 51 14.13 -9.74 9.33
C ALA A 51 14.95 -10.84 8.63
N GLY A 52 15.07 -10.79 7.30
CA GLY A 52 15.91 -11.70 6.52
C GLY A 52 17.42 -11.59 6.82
N LEU A 53 17.89 -10.42 7.24
CA LEU A 53 19.31 -10.17 7.50
C LEU A 53 19.69 -10.35 8.98
N PHE A 54 18.82 -9.91 9.89
CA PHE A 54 19.13 -9.78 11.32
C PHE A 54 18.22 -10.62 12.23
N GLY A 55 17.24 -11.33 11.64
CA GLY A 55 16.23 -12.07 12.39
C GLY A 55 14.99 -11.22 12.69
N TRP A 56 13.90 -11.91 13.04
CA TRP A 56 12.63 -11.26 13.38
C TRP A 56 12.67 -10.65 14.80
N ASP A 57 12.26 -9.38 14.89
CA ASP A 57 12.01 -8.67 16.14
C ASP A 57 10.68 -7.92 16.01
N ILE A 58 9.79 -8.07 16.99
CA ILE A 58 8.47 -7.44 16.99
C ILE A 58 8.60 -5.90 17.04
N LEU A 59 9.64 -5.37 17.69
CA LEU A 59 9.89 -3.93 17.78
C LEU A 59 10.38 -3.31 16.47
N LEU A 60 10.80 -4.14 15.50
CA LEU A 60 11.29 -3.67 14.22
C LEU A 60 10.26 -2.83 13.46
N VAL A 61 8.99 -3.26 13.46
CA VAL A 61 7.93 -2.56 12.73
C VAL A 61 7.65 -1.20 13.38
N ASP A 62 7.69 -1.12 14.71
CA ASP A 62 7.62 0.15 15.45
C ASP A 62 8.77 1.09 15.06
N TYR A 63 10.00 0.57 15.01
CA TYR A 63 11.16 1.36 14.61
C TYR A 63 11.07 1.84 13.17
N LEU A 64 10.55 1.03 12.25
CA LEU A 64 10.33 1.44 10.86
C LEU A 64 9.26 2.53 10.75
N TRP A 65 8.13 2.40 11.44
CA TRP A 65 7.12 3.46 11.49
C TRP A 65 7.67 4.73 12.11
N PHE A 66 8.40 4.63 13.22
CA PHE A 66 9.02 5.77 13.88
C PHE A 66 10.06 6.46 12.99
N ALA A 67 10.95 5.69 12.36
CA ALA A 67 11.95 6.22 11.43
C ALA A 67 11.30 6.87 10.21
N LEU A 68 10.21 6.31 9.69
CA LEU A 68 9.46 6.87 8.58
C LEU A 68 8.79 8.19 8.97
N ILE A 69 8.05 8.23 10.07
CA ILE A 69 7.40 9.45 10.59
C ILE A 69 8.44 10.54 10.85
N THR A 70 9.51 10.19 11.55
CA THR A 70 10.60 11.12 11.89
C THR A 70 11.33 11.60 10.64
N GLY A 71 11.59 10.71 9.68
CA GLY A 71 12.24 11.03 8.42
C GLY A 71 11.40 11.97 7.55
N VAL A 72 10.08 11.75 7.48
CA VAL A 72 9.14 12.66 6.80
C VAL A 72 9.11 14.02 7.49
N PHE A 73 9.04 14.04 8.83
CA PHE A 73 8.98 15.28 9.60
C PHE A 73 10.28 16.09 9.48
N LEU A 74 11.44 15.47 9.73
CA LEU A 74 12.76 16.10 9.64
C LEU A 74 13.17 16.44 8.21
N GLY A 75 12.68 15.67 7.23
CA GLY A 75 12.86 15.94 5.80
C GLY A 75 12.19 17.23 5.34
N GLY A 76 11.44 17.91 6.22
CA GLY A 76 10.83 19.21 5.93
C GLY A 76 9.73 19.12 4.88
N THR A 77 9.03 17.98 4.77
CA THR A 77 7.98 17.78 3.76
C THR A 77 6.85 18.78 3.89
N LEU A 78 6.56 19.23 5.12
CA LEU A 78 5.63 20.33 5.39
C LEU A 78 6.15 21.66 4.84
N THR A 79 7.44 21.96 4.99
CA THR A 79 8.06 23.15 4.42
C THR A 79 8.04 23.13 2.89
N VAL A 80 8.29 21.97 2.27
CA VAL A 80 8.15 21.77 0.82
C VAL A 80 6.71 21.99 0.37
N GLY A 81 5.75 21.45 1.12
CA GLY A 81 4.32 21.67 0.87
C GLY A 81 3.94 23.14 0.92
N MET A 82 4.36 23.87 1.95
CA MET A 82 4.10 25.31 2.08
C MET A 82 4.70 26.11 0.92
N ARG A 83 5.94 25.81 0.50
CA ARG A 83 6.56 26.48 -0.65
C ARG A 83 5.79 26.25 -1.95
N ARG A 84 5.25 25.05 -2.16
CA ARG A 84 4.42 24.74 -3.33
C ARG A 84 3.09 25.49 -3.29
N VAL A 85 2.49 25.62 -2.11
CA VAL A 85 1.27 26.43 -1.91
C VAL A 85 1.55 27.89 -2.24
N GLU A 86 2.61 28.46 -1.68
CA GLU A 86 3.01 29.85 -1.92
C GLU A 86 3.29 30.11 -3.39
N ALA A 87 4.00 29.20 -4.07
CA ALA A 87 4.26 29.30 -5.49
C ALA A 87 2.98 29.27 -6.34
N ALA A 88 2.05 28.36 -6.03
CA ALA A 88 0.77 28.28 -6.76
C ALA A 88 -0.11 29.52 -6.54
N ILE A 89 -0.14 30.06 -5.32
CA ILE A 89 -0.84 31.32 -5.01
C ILE A 89 -0.21 32.48 -5.78
N ALA A 90 1.13 32.56 -5.82
CA ALA A 90 1.84 33.59 -6.59
C ALA A 90 1.55 33.50 -8.10
N GLU A 91 1.28 32.30 -8.62
CA GLU A 91 0.86 32.05 -10.00
C GLU A 91 -0.63 32.30 -10.26
N GLY A 92 -1.41 32.70 -9.23
CA GLY A 92 -2.85 32.93 -9.36
C GLY A 92 -3.68 31.66 -9.55
N LYS A 93 -3.12 30.49 -9.24
CA LYS A 93 -3.83 29.20 -9.24
C LYS A 93 -4.58 29.01 -7.92
N ASP A 94 -5.64 28.21 -7.94
CA ASP A 94 -6.44 27.92 -6.75
C ASP A 94 -5.57 27.37 -5.60
N ALA A 95 -5.75 27.93 -4.40
CA ALA A 95 -5.03 27.51 -3.19
C ALA A 95 -5.40 26.08 -2.73
N HIS A 96 -6.51 25.55 -3.24
CA HIS A 96 -6.87 24.15 -3.09
C HIS A 96 -6.04 23.31 -4.05
N LEU A 97 -4.79 23.02 -3.66
CA LEU A 97 -3.79 22.28 -4.44
C LEU A 97 -4.16 20.81 -4.74
N GLY A 98 -5.42 20.47 -4.96
CA GLY A 98 -5.87 19.10 -5.19
C GLY A 98 -6.03 18.27 -3.91
N TRP A 99 -6.13 18.92 -2.75
CA TRP A 99 -6.58 18.26 -1.52
C TRP A 99 -8.04 17.81 -1.64
N PRO A 100 -8.40 16.60 -1.17
CA PRO A 100 -9.78 16.14 -1.23
C PRO A 100 -10.68 17.05 -0.40
N SER A 101 -11.84 17.39 -0.96
CA SER A 101 -12.86 18.17 -0.25
C SER A 101 -13.41 17.43 0.97
N LEU A 102 -14.05 18.15 1.90
CA LEU A 102 -14.74 17.53 3.03
C LEU A 102 -15.76 16.48 2.59
N LEU A 103 -16.48 16.74 1.50
CA LEU A 103 -17.42 15.78 0.90
C LEU A 103 -16.69 14.51 0.45
N THR A 104 -15.57 14.66 -0.27
CA THR A 104 -14.74 13.54 -0.74
C THR A 104 -14.22 12.71 0.43
N MET A 105 -13.69 13.37 1.47
CA MET A 105 -13.26 12.69 2.70
C MET A 105 -14.41 11.96 3.41
N SER A 106 -15.61 12.56 3.42
CA SER A 106 -16.80 11.94 4.01
C SER A 106 -17.24 10.70 3.23
N VAL A 107 -17.06 10.67 1.90
CA VAL A 107 -17.30 9.48 1.08
C VAL A 107 -16.35 8.35 1.46
N PHE A 108 -15.05 8.65 1.66
CA PHE A 108 -14.08 7.63 2.09
C PHE A 108 -14.38 7.09 3.49
N GLY A 109 -14.72 7.97 4.45
CA GLY A 109 -15.14 7.55 5.79
C GLY A 109 -16.43 6.73 5.77
N GLY A 110 -17.42 7.17 4.99
CA GLY A 110 -18.68 6.44 4.77
C GLY A 110 -18.46 5.06 4.15
N TRP A 111 -17.51 4.94 3.22
CA TRP A 111 -17.13 3.65 2.63
C TRP A 111 -16.52 2.68 3.65
N GLY A 112 -15.65 3.19 4.54
CA GLY A 112 -15.14 2.41 5.65
C GLY A 112 -16.25 1.90 6.57
N LEU A 113 -17.25 2.75 6.86
CA LEU A 113 -18.41 2.37 7.66
C LEU A 113 -19.27 1.30 6.95
N ILE A 114 -19.54 1.45 5.65
CA ILE A 114 -20.28 0.46 4.85
C ILE A 114 -19.55 -0.88 4.86
N THR A 115 -18.24 -0.89 4.64
CA THR A 115 -17.41 -2.10 4.68
C THR A 115 -17.52 -2.79 6.04
N LEU A 116 -17.40 -2.02 7.12
CA LEU A 116 -17.52 -2.53 8.48
C LEU A 116 -18.90 -3.15 8.74
N LEU A 117 -19.98 -2.51 8.27
CA LEU A 117 -21.34 -3.04 8.38
C LEU A 117 -21.53 -4.33 7.58
N ILE A 118 -20.96 -4.43 6.38
CA ILE A 118 -21.02 -5.65 5.56
C ILE A 118 -20.31 -6.79 6.29
N LEU A 119 -19.07 -6.59 6.75
CA LEU A 119 -18.31 -7.62 7.48
C LEU A 119 -18.98 -8.02 8.79
N SER A 120 -19.59 -7.07 9.49
CA SER A 120 -20.34 -7.33 10.72
C SER A 120 -21.64 -8.10 10.47
N SER A 121 -22.21 -8.04 9.27
CA SER A 121 -23.45 -8.77 8.91
C SER A 121 -23.19 -10.15 8.29
N GLN A 122 -22.03 -10.35 7.66
CA GLN A 122 -21.71 -11.59 6.94
C GLN A 122 -21.11 -12.70 7.81
N SER A 123 -20.56 -12.39 8.99
CA SER A 123 -19.64 -13.33 9.63
C SER A 123 -19.64 -13.27 11.15
N SER A 124 -19.69 -14.44 11.80
CA SER A 124 -19.04 -14.59 13.09
C SER A 124 -17.52 -14.51 12.88
N PRO A 125 -16.73 -13.94 13.80
CA PRO A 125 -15.27 -13.83 13.66
C PRO A 125 -14.57 -15.17 13.34
N GLN A 126 -15.13 -16.28 13.81
CA GLN A 126 -14.63 -17.63 13.52
C GLN A 126 -14.83 -18.08 12.07
N GLN A 127 -15.91 -17.71 11.39
CA GLN A 127 -16.11 -18.04 9.97
C GLN A 127 -15.11 -17.30 9.06
N LEU A 128 -14.73 -16.08 9.43
CA LEU A 128 -13.63 -15.38 8.78
C LEU A 128 -12.31 -16.13 9.02
N LEU A 129 -12.05 -16.55 10.26
CA LEU A 129 -10.82 -17.28 10.61
C LEU A 129 -10.69 -18.62 9.88
N GLU A 130 -11.78 -19.36 9.69
CA GLU A 130 -11.81 -20.62 8.92
C GLU A 130 -11.42 -20.38 7.45
N GLY A 131 -11.95 -19.31 6.83
CA GLY A 131 -11.57 -18.85 5.51
C GLY A 131 -10.10 -18.39 5.40
N PHE A 132 -9.48 -18.09 6.54
CA PHE A 132 -8.08 -17.62 6.65
C PHE A 132 -7.19 -18.59 7.44
N SER A 133 -7.58 -19.86 7.58
CA SER A 133 -6.86 -20.83 8.42
C SER A 133 -5.40 -21.04 8.00
N THR A 134 -5.08 -20.90 6.71
CA THR A 134 -3.71 -20.85 6.19
C THR A 134 -2.96 -19.62 6.71
N LEU A 135 -3.54 -18.42 6.57
CA LEU A 135 -2.97 -17.17 7.06
C LEU A 135 -2.78 -17.17 8.58
N HIS A 136 -3.77 -17.67 9.33
CA HIS A 136 -3.69 -17.79 10.80
C HIS A 136 -2.55 -18.72 11.24
N ARG A 137 -2.34 -19.86 10.56
CA ARG A 137 -1.18 -20.73 10.83
C ARG A 137 0.16 -20.00 10.61
N HIS A 138 0.27 -19.17 9.57
CA HIS A 138 1.48 -18.40 9.30
C HIS A 138 1.72 -17.30 10.34
N ILE A 139 0.66 -16.64 10.82
CA ILE A 139 0.73 -15.67 11.92
C ILE A 139 1.26 -16.35 13.18
N ASN A 140 0.68 -17.49 13.58
CA ASN A 140 1.12 -18.22 14.76
C ASN A 140 2.56 -18.72 14.63
N ALA A 141 2.98 -19.13 13.42
CA ALA A 141 4.36 -19.54 13.14
C ALA A 141 5.35 -18.38 13.36
N PHE A 142 5.02 -17.16 12.93
CA PHE A 142 5.83 -15.97 13.17
C PHE A 142 6.00 -15.64 14.65
N GLN A 143 4.96 -15.87 15.47
CA GLN A 143 5.01 -15.59 16.90
C GLN A 143 5.89 -16.58 17.68
N HIS A 144 5.89 -17.84 17.26
CA HIS A 144 6.55 -18.92 18.01
C HIS A 144 7.94 -19.26 17.48
N ASN A 145 8.23 -18.98 16.21
CA ASN A 145 9.52 -19.24 15.58
C ASN A 145 10.10 -17.95 14.99
N ALA A 146 11.20 -17.47 15.58
CA ALA A 146 11.89 -16.24 15.16
C ALA A 146 12.66 -16.34 13.82
N ASN A 147 12.57 -17.47 13.12
CA ASN A 147 13.34 -17.74 11.90
C ASN A 147 12.46 -17.69 10.65
N LEU A 148 12.81 -16.85 9.66
CA LEU A 148 12.11 -16.81 8.37
C LEU A 148 12.07 -18.17 7.65
N SER A 149 12.99 -19.08 7.95
CA SER A 149 12.98 -20.43 7.39
C SER A 149 11.74 -21.25 7.79
N SER A 150 11.03 -20.91 8.88
CA SER A 150 9.73 -21.52 9.20
C SER A 150 8.59 -21.04 8.30
N LEU A 151 8.84 -20.02 7.48
CA LEU A 151 7.95 -19.54 6.41
C LEU A 151 8.22 -20.26 5.08
N ASN A 152 9.14 -21.23 5.06
CA ASN A 152 9.40 -22.11 3.93
C ASN A 152 8.32 -23.20 3.80
N THR A 153 7.05 -22.83 4.01
CA THR A 153 5.89 -23.68 3.75
C THR A 153 5.77 -23.85 2.25
N ARG A 154 6.54 -24.81 1.73
CA ARG A 154 6.73 -25.29 0.34
C ARG A 154 5.47 -25.49 -0.53
N ILE A 155 4.26 -25.13 -0.08
CA ILE A 155 2.99 -25.52 -0.71
C ILE A 155 1.92 -24.40 -0.74
N ASP A 156 2.01 -23.34 0.08
CA ASP A 156 0.97 -22.32 0.12
C ASP A 156 1.40 -21.10 -0.72
N ALA A 157 0.61 -20.70 -1.72
CA ALA A 157 0.89 -19.59 -2.66
C ALA A 157 0.97 -18.18 -2.00
N LEU A 158 1.15 -18.10 -0.68
CA LEU A 158 1.13 -16.90 0.12
C LEU A 158 2.55 -16.44 0.41
N GLY A 159 2.82 -15.15 0.19
CA GLY A 159 4.09 -14.56 0.60
C GLY A 159 4.06 -14.14 2.08
N PRO A 160 5.23 -13.85 2.67
CA PRO A 160 5.35 -13.54 4.10
C PRO A 160 4.86 -12.13 4.48
N GLY A 161 4.60 -11.24 3.51
CA GLY A 161 4.30 -9.82 3.70
C GLY A 161 3.14 -9.56 4.65
N LEU A 162 1.94 -10.01 4.27
CA LEU A 162 0.74 -9.82 5.08
C LEU A 162 0.80 -10.58 6.44
N PRO A 163 1.21 -11.87 6.49
CA PRO A 163 1.39 -12.56 7.77
C PRO A 163 2.30 -11.83 8.76
N THR A 164 3.41 -11.25 8.28
CA THR A 164 4.39 -10.52 9.12
C THR A 164 3.74 -9.35 9.85
N ILE A 165 3.01 -8.52 9.10
CA ILE A 165 2.36 -7.32 9.65
C ILE A 165 1.23 -7.70 10.61
N LEU A 166 0.45 -8.73 10.28
CA LEU A 166 -0.62 -9.19 11.17
C LEU A 166 -0.07 -9.83 12.46
N ALA A 167 1.03 -10.58 12.38
CA ALA A 167 1.70 -11.13 13.56
C ALA A 167 2.25 -10.04 14.46
N TYR A 168 2.77 -8.95 13.89
CA TYR A 168 3.16 -7.76 14.63
C TYR A 168 1.97 -7.14 15.37
N PHE A 169 0.82 -6.93 14.70
CA PHE A 169 -0.34 -6.34 15.35
C PHE A 169 -0.91 -7.23 16.45
N ASP A 170 -0.92 -8.55 16.25
CA ASP A 170 -1.36 -9.51 17.26
C ASP A 170 -0.43 -9.53 18.48
N ALA A 171 0.87 -9.31 18.28
CA ALA A 171 1.84 -9.23 19.37
C ALA A 171 1.75 -7.90 20.15
N GLN A 172 1.49 -6.78 19.48
CA GLN A 172 1.45 -5.45 20.11
C GLN A 172 0.08 -5.08 20.69
N LEU A 173 -1.00 -5.59 20.10
CA LEU A 173 -2.36 -5.29 20.52
C LEU A 173 -2.96 -6.56 21.14
N PRO A 174 -3.53 -6.51 22.35
CA PRO A 174 -4.19 -7.65 22.97
C PRO A 174 -5.57 -7.89 22.32
N ILE A 175 -5.57 -8.17 21.02
CA ILE A 175 -6.75 -8.31 20.17
C ILE A 175 -6.73 -9.66 19.48
N ASP A 176 -7.90 -10.22 19.23
CA ASP A 176 -8.02 -11.45 18.45
C ASP A 176 -7.62 -11.23 16.99
N VAL A 177 -6.91 -12.19 16.38
CA VAL A 177 -6.47 -12.13 14.97
C VAL A 177 -7.63 -11.83 14.00
N ALA A 178 -8.84 -12.34 14.25
CA ALA A 178 -10.02 -12.05 13.43
C ALA A 178 -10.37 -10.56 13.48
N VAL A 179 -10.31 -9.97 14.66
CA VAL A 179 -10.56 -8.53 14.87
C VAL A 179 -9.49 -7.70 14.16
N GLY A 180 -8.23 -8.13 14.23
CA GLY A 180 -7.12 -7.53 13.47
C GLY A 180 -7.36 -7.57 11.96
N LEU A 181 -7.78 -8.72 11.43
CA LEU A 181 -8.10 -8.92 10.00
C LEU A 181 -9.27 -8.05 9.53
N VAL A 182 -10.35 -7.95 10.29
CA VAL A 182 -11.47 -7.06 9.97
C VAL A 182 -10.99 -5.61 9.92
N GLY A 183 -10.21 -5.18 10.92
CA GLY A 183 -9.63 -3.84 10.93
C GLY A 183 -8.71 -3.56 9.74
N TRP A 184 -7.91 -4.56 9.35
CA TRP A 184 -7.06 -4.51 8.16
C TRP A 184 -7.86 -4.34 6.87
N ILE A 185 -8.89 -5.18 6.67
CA ILE A 185 -9.75 -5.12 5.48
C ILE A 185 -10.44 -3.76 5.39
N VAL A 186 -11.06 -3.28 6.47
CA VAL A 186 -11.74 -1.97 6.48
C VAL A 186 -10.78 -0.85 6.14
N SER A 187 -9.57 -0.86 6.72
CA SER A 187 -8.56 0.16 6.46
C SER A 187 -8.10 0.15 5.00
N LEU A 188 -7.83 -1.03 4.45
CA LEU A 188 -7.43 -1.16 3.05
C LEU A 188 -8.55 -0.81 2.07
N GLN A 189 -9.82 -1.03 2.40
CA GLN A 189 -10.94 -0.58 1.56
C GLN A 189 -10.99 0.95 1.45
N VAL A 190 -10.76 1.65 2.56
CA VAL A 190 -10.68 3.12 2.57
C VAL A 190 -9.47 3.59 1.75
N ILE A 191 -8.30 2.99 1.99
CA ILE A 191 -7.07 3.33 1.25
C ILE A 191 -7.23 3.04 -0.25
N TRP A 192 -7.84 1.91 -0.62
CA TRP A 192 -8.09 1.53 -2.01
C TRP A 192 -9.00 2.54 -2.73
N LEU A 193 -10.09 2.94 -2.08
CA LEU A 193 -11.03 3.90 -2.67
C LEU A 193 -10.37 5.28 -2.83
N TRP A 194 -9.58 5.70 -1.83
CA TRP A 194 -8.82 6.95 -1.91
C TRP A 194 -7.70 6.86 -2.95
N LEU A 195 -7.00 5.73 -3.05
CA LEU A 195 -5.99 5.50 -4.09
C LEU A 195 -6.60 5.62 -5.49
N ALA A 196 -7.81 5.09 -5.70
CA ALA A 196 -8.52 5.27 -6.95
C ALA A 196 -8.83 6.75 -7.24
N TYR A 197 -9.22 7.53 -6.24
CA TYR A 197 -9.38 8.98 -6.36
C TYR A 197 -8.05 9.67 -6.73
N ASP A 198 -6.94 9.34 -6.06
CA ASP A 198 -5.62 9.92 -6.33
C ASP A 198 -5.16 9.60 -7.76
N ILE A 199 -5.28 8.34 -8.20
CA ILE A 199 -4.97 7.91 -9.57
C ILE A 199 -5.84 8.66 -10.58
N GLY A 200 -7.16 8.68 -10.39
CA GLY A 200 -8.08 9.32 -11.31
C GLY A 200 -7.86 10.83 -11.40
N SER A 201 -7.45 11.46 -10.29
CA SER A 201 -7.12 12.88 -10.25
C SER A 201 -5.78 13.19 -10.94
N GLU A 202 -4.80 12.29 -10.87
CA GLU A 202 -3.53 12.43 -11.60
C GLU A 202 -3.69 12.21 -13.11
N LEU A 203 -4.66 11.39 -13.50
CA LEU A 203 -5.06 11.21 -14.89
C LEU A 203 -5.94 12.37 -15.41
N GLU A 204 -6.17 13.40 -14.59
CA GLU A 204 -7.02 14.56 -14.91
C GLU A 204 -8.40 14.16 -15.46
N LEU A 205 -8.96 13.06 -14.92
CA LEU A 205 -10.28 12.61 -15.34
C LEU A 205 -11.32 13.68 -15.03
N LYS A 206 -12.19 13.97 -16.02
CA LYS A 206 -13.35 14.84 -15.78
C LYS A 206 -14.15 14.30 -14.60
N THR A 207 -14.75 15.18 -13.80
CA THR A 207 -15.46 14.84 -12.55
C THR A 207 -16.40 13.65 -12.68
N GLN A 208 -17.18 13.56 -13.75
CA GLN A 208 -18.09 12.44 -14.00
C GLN A 208 -17.37 11.09 -14.15
N TYR A 209 -16.22 11.06 -14.83
CA TYR A 209 -15.41 9.86 -15.03
C TYR A 209 -14.61 9.51 -13.78
N LEU A 210 -14.17 10.51 -13.02
CA LEU A 210 -13.54 10.30 -11.72
C LEU A 210 -14.48 9.58 -10.75
N TRP A 211 -15.74 10.01 -10.64
CA TRP A 211 -16.72 9.32 -9.79
C TRP A 211 -17.09 7.93 -10.30
N ALA A 212 -17.18 7.73 -11.62
CA ALA A 212 -17.38 6.40 -12.20
C ALA A 212 -16.19 5.46 -11.90
N TRP A 213 -14.97 5.98 -11.96
CA TRP A 213 -13.73 5.27 -11.63
C TRP A 213 -13.69 4.87 -10.15
N ILE A 214 -14.03 5.79 -9.24
CA ILE A 214 -14.16 5.53 -7.81
C ILE A 214 -15.26 4.50 -7.55
N GLY A 215 -16.39 4.57 -8.26
CA GLY A 215 -17.46 3.58 -8.19
C GLY A 215 -17.02 2.19 -8.64
N LEU A 216 -16.21 2.10 -9.70
CA LEU A 216 -15.61 0.84 -10.15
C LEU A 216 -14.64 0.28 -9.10
N ALA A 217 -13.79 1.13 -8.51
CA ALA A 217 -12.88 0.75 -7.44
C ALA A 217 -13.64 0.25 -6.20
N ALA A 218 -14.74 0.91 -5.82
CA ALA A 218 -15.64 0.46 -4.76
C ALA A 218 -16.24 -0.91 -5.06
N LEU A 219 -16.70 -1.17 -6.29
CA LEU A 219 -17.23 -2.47 -6.68
C LEU A 219 -16.17 -3.58 -6.58
N ILE A 220 -14.96 -3.33 -7.11
CA ILE A 220 -13.83 -4.26 -7.00
C ILE A 220 -13.49 -4.50 -5.52
N GLY A 221 -13.50 -3.44 -4.70
CA GLY A 221 -13.32 -3.51 -3.26
C GLY A 221 -14.31 -4.48 -2.61
N ILE A 222 -15.60 -4.35 -2.87
CA ILE A 222 -16.63 -5.27 -2.34
C ILE A 222 -16.37 -6.71 -2.77
N LEU A 223 -16.00 -6.96 -4.03
CA LEU A 223 -15.70 -8.31 -4.53
C LEU A 223 -14.50 -8.96 -3.82
N CYS A 224 -13.60 -8.13 -3.29
CA CYS A 224 -12.41 -8.54 -2.55
C CYS A 224 -12.59 -8.47 -1.02
N ILE A 225 -13.78 -8.17 -0.50
CA ILE A 225 -14.00 -7.90 0.93
C ILE A 225 -13.62 -9.08 1.84
N ASN A 226 -13.83 -10.31 1.37
CA ASN A 226 -13.47 -11.54 2.10
C ASN A 226 -12.11 -12.10 1.66
N LYS A 227 -11.29 -11.31 0.96
CA LYS A 227 -10.01 -11.72 0.38
C LYS A 227 -8.90 -10.72 0.76
N PRO A 228 -8.46 -10.67 2.04
CA PRO A 228 -7.53 -9.66 2.56
C PRO A 228 -6.19 -9.67 1.82
N ILE A 229 -5.71 -10.84 1.40
CA ILE A 229 -4.48 -10.97 0.60
C ILE A 229 -4.64 -10.25 -0.74
N ILE A 230 -5.72 -10.55 -1.48
CA ILE A 230 -6.01 -9.91 -2.77
C ILE A 230 -6.23 -8.41 -2.60
N LEU A 231 -6.93 -7.99 -1.54
CA LEU A 231 -7.13 -6.55 -1.28
C LEU A 231 -5.81 -5.83 -0.98
N THR A 232 -4.92 -6.46 -0.20
CA THR A 232 -3.58 -5.91 0.09
C THR A 232 -2.75 -5.83 -1.19
N GLU A 233 -2.76 -6.89 -2.00
CA GLU A 233 -2.13 -6.94 -3.32
C GLU A 233 -2.66 -5.83 -4.22
N LEU A 234 -3.98 -5.65 -4.31
CA LEU A 234 -4.64 -4.65 -5.13
C LEU A 234 -4.20 -3.22 -4.75
N VAL A 235 -4.12 -2.92 -3.46
CA VAL A 235 -3.66 -1.62 -2.96
C VAL A 235 -2.21 -1.37 -3.33
N LEU A 236 -1.31 -2.34 -3.08
CA LEU A 236 0.12 -2.21 -3.38
C LEU A 236 0.40 -2.17 -4.90
N ALA A 237 -0.30 -3.01 -5.67
CA ALA A 237 -0.25 -3.02 -7.12
C ALA A 237 -0.80 -1.71 -7.71
N GLY A 238 -1.85 -1.13 -7.12
CA GLY A 238 -2.34 0.20 -7.50
C GLY A 238 -1.29 1.29 -7.31
N GLY A 239 -0.55 1.23 -6.19
CA GLY A 239 0.60 2.11 -5.95
C GLY A 239 1.72 1.90 -6.99
N PHE A 240 2.05 0.65 -7.30
CA PHE A 240 2.98 0.32 -8.38
C PHE A 240 2.54 0.92 -9.73
N CYS A 241 1.28 0.70 -10.13
CA CYS A 241 0.72 1.25 -11.37
C CYS A 241 0.83 2.77 -11.42
N PHE A 242 0.52 3.45 -10.32
CA PHE A 242 0.64 4.90 -10.21
C PHE A 242 2.08 5.36 -10.46
N PHE A 243 3.04 4.81 -9.72
CA PHE A 243 4.45 5.23 -9.83
C PHE A 243 5.06 4.85 -11.18
N VAL A 244 4.69 3.72 -11.77
CA VAL A 244 5.13 3.35 -13.12
C VAL A 244 4.59 4.34 -14.15
N TRP A 245 3.30 4.63 -14.11
CA TRP A 245 2.67 5.60 -15.01
C TRP A 245 3.28 6.99 -14.86
N HIS A 246 3.47 7.44 -13.62
CA HIS A 246 4.03 8.75 -13.33
C HIS A 246 5.51 8.84 -13.71
N TRP A 247 6.31 7.81 -13.43
CA TRP A 247 7.70 7.70 -13.86
C TRP A 247 7.81 7.75 -15.38
N MET A 248 6.95 7.02 -16.08
CA MET A 248 6.89 7.07 -17.53
C MET A 248 6.70 8.54 -17.96
N ASN A 249 5.68 9.22 -17.45
CA ASN A 249 5.34 10.59 -17.87
C ASN A 249 6.40 11.65 -17.54
N HIS A 250 7.03 11.57 -16.36
CA HIS A 250 7.89 12.63 -15.84
C HIS A 250 9.38 12.26 -15.74
N ASN A 251 9.73 10.99 -15.93
CA ASN A 251 11.09 10.44 -15.75
C ASN A 251 11.72 10.75 -14.38
N ALA A 252 10.93 10.94 -13.33
CA ALA A 252 11.49 11.27 -12.02
C ALA A 252 12.03 10.01 -11.34
N TRP A 253 13.30 10.04 -10.92
CA TRP A 253 13.98 8.89 -10.32
C TRP A 253 13.27 8.36 -9.06
N PHE A 254 12.62 9.24 -8.31
CA PHE A 254 11.88 8.88 -7.11
C PHE A 254 10.76 7.88 -7.42
N ASP A 255 10.00 8.12 -8.49
CA ASP A 255 8.88 7.25 -8.88
C ASP A 255 9.37 5.86 -9.29
N PHE A 256 10.54 5.79 -9.92
CA PHE A 256 11.18 4.53 -10.27
C PHE A 256 11.51 3.69 -9.03
N VAL A 257 12.08 4.31 -7.99
CA VAL A 257 12.36 3.64 -6.71
C VAL A 257 11.06 3.27 -5.99
N ALA A 258 10.09 4.18 -5.94
CA ALA A 258 8.79 3.94 -5.32
C ALA A 258 8.02 2.80 -5.99
N ALA A 259 8.06 2.71 -7.33
CA ALA A 259 7.50 1.59 -8.07
C ALA A 259 8.16 0.27 -7.67
N ALA A 260 9.49 0.22 -7.58
CA ALA A 260 10.20 -0.99 -7.17
C ALA A 260 9.86 -1.43 -5.73
N VAL A 261 9.73 -0.47 -4.80
CA VAL A 261 9.31 -0.75 -3.42
C VAL A 261 7.88 -1.30 -3.38
N CYS A 262 6.94 -0.68 -4.10
CA CYS A 262 5.57 -1.18 -4.20
C CYS A 262 5.53 -2.58 -4.83
N ALA A 263 6.28 -2.82 -5.92
CA ALA A 263 6.38 -4.14 -6.54
C ALA A 263 6.94 -5.20 -5.58
N ALA A 264 7.99 -4.88 -4.83
CA ALA A 264 8.57 -5.77 -3.82
C ALA A 264 7.53 -6.12 -2.76
N ALA A 265 6.83 -5.13 -2.20
CA ALA A 265 5.78 -5.37 -1.22
C ALA A 265 4.64 -6.24 -1.79
N THR A 266 4.20 -5.99 -3.04
CA THR A 266 3.16 -6.81 -3.68
C THR A 266 3.59 -8.27 -3.86
N ILE A 267 4.83 -8.52 -4.31
CA ILE A 267 5.37 -9.88 -4.45
C ILE A 267 5.49 -10.57 -3.09
N LEU A 268 5.89 -9.83 -2.05
CA LEU A 268 5.93 -10.36 -0.68
C LEU A 268 4.55 -10.70 -0.14
N VAL A 269 3.46 -10.12 -0.67
CA VAL A 269 2.09 -10.52 -0.30
C VAL A 269 1.64 -11.75 -1.11
N PHE A 270 1.84 -11.72 -2.42
CA PHE A 270 1.41 -12.79 -3.32
C PHE A 270 2.44 -13.01 -4.44
N PRO A 271 3.39 -13.96 -4.27
CA PRO A 271 4.54 -14.11 -5.18
C PRO A 271 4.17 -14.38 -6.64
N LEU A 272 3.04 -15.07 -6.86
CA LEU A 272 2.52 -15.38 -8.21
C LEU A 272 2.17 -14.13 -9.02
N VAL A 273 1.98 -12.97 -8.39
CA VAL A 273 1.63 -11.71 -9.06
C VAL A 273 2.81 -11.09 -9.83
N ALA A 274 4.05 -11.56 -9.62
CA ALA A 274 5.23 -10.98 -10.25
C ALA A 274 5.09 -10.92 -11.79
N THR A 275 4.55 -11.96 -12.40
CA THR A 275 4.26 -12.00 -13.85
C THR A 275 3.13 -11.02 -14.22
N GLY A 276 2.10 -10.92 -13.39
CA GLY A 276 1.02 -9.95 -13.54
C GLY A 276 1.51 -8.50 -13.54
N LEU A 277 2.40 -8.13 -12.62
CA LEU A 277 3.01 -6.80 -12.56
C LEU A 277 3.83 -6.47 -13.82
N LEU A 278 4.57 -7.44 -14.35
CA LEU A 278 5.29 -7.29 -15.61
C LEU A 278 4.32 -7.09 -16.79
N VAL A 279 3.24 -7.87 -16.85
CA VAL A 279 2.20 -7.71 -17.88
C VAL A 279 1.56 -6.32 -17.79
N ILE A 280 1.24 -5.86 -16.58
CA ILE A 280 0.71 -4.51 -16.35
C ILE A 280 1.71 -3.45 -16.81
N TYR A 281 2.99 -3.57 -16.45
CA TYR A 281 4.04 -2.65 -16.89
C TYR A 281 4.11 -2.58 -18.42
N CYS A 282 4.13 -3.73 -19.09
CA CYS A 282 4.12 -3.82 -20.55
C CYS A 282 2.85 -3.20 -21.15
N ALA A 283 1.68 -3.44 -20.55
CA ALA A 283 0.44 -2.83 -21.00
C ALA A 283 0.46 -1.30 -20.87
N LEU A 284 0.98 -0.76 -19.77
CA LEU A 284 1.15 0.69 -19.57
C LEU A 284 2.13 1.29 -20.60
N MET A 285 3.23 0.59 -20.91
CA MET A 285 4.14 0.98 -21.98
C MET A 285 3.43 1.05 -23.34
N LEU A 286 2.60 0.06 -23.66
CA LEU A 286 1.87 0.01 -24.92
C LEU A 286 0.82 1.13 -25.00
N LEU A 287 0.06 1.35 -23.93
CA LEU A 287 -0.98 2.39 -23.86
C LEU A 287 -0.41 3.80 -24.01
N ARG A 288 0.79 4.05 -23.47
CA ARG A 288 1.45 5.35 -23.58
C ARG A 288 1.97 5.65 -24.99
N GLY A 289 2.16 4.64 -25.81
CA GLY A 289 2.80 4.76 -27.11
C GLY A 289 4.32 4.87 -27.01
N SER A 290 5.02 4.55 -28.09
CA SER A 290 6.48 4.30 -28.15
C SER A 290 7.41 5.48 -27.83
N HIS A 291 6.90 6.60 -27.31
CA HIS A 291 7.72 7.74 -26.93
C HIS A 291 8.71 7.29 -25.83
N ASN A 292 9.96 7.08 -26.24
CA ASN A 292 11.08 6.63 -25.41
C ASN A 292 11.08 5.14 -24.99
N PHE A 293 10.78 4.23 -25.92
CA PHE A 293 10.86 2.77 -25.69
C PHE A 293 12.15 2.33 -24.96
N LYS A 294 13.33 2.87 -25.33
CA LYS A 294 14.61 2.53 -24.68
C LYS A 294 14.64 2.89 -23.19
N ILE A 295 14.16 4.08 -22.84
CA ILE A 295 14.11 4.53 -21.43
C ILE A 295 13.13 3.64 -20.67
N ASN A 296 11.93 3.42 -21.22
CA ASN A 296 10.90 2.58 -20.61
C ASN A 296 11.37 1.13 -20.42
N LEU A 297 12.14 0.58 -21.36
CA LEU A 297 12.73 -0.76 -21.23
C LEU A 297 13.81 -0.82 -20.15
N LEU A 298 14.70 0.18 -20.09
CA LEU A 298 15.70 0.30 -19.02
C LEU A 298 15.03 0.46 -17.65
N GLY A 299 13.93 1.20 -17.59
CA GLY A 299 13.09 1.31 -16.41
C GLY A 299 12.51 -0.03 -15.97
N ALA A 300 12.03 -0.84 -16.93
CA ALA A 300 11.48 -2.17 -16.62
C ALA A 300 12.54 -3.04 -15.95
N ILE A 301 13.72 -3.12 -16.57
CA ILE A 301 14.87 -3.89 -16.07
C ILE A 301 15.30 -3.36 -14.71
N GLY A 302 15.37 -2.05 -14.56
CA GLY A 302 15.79 -1.40 -13.33
C GLY A 302 14.81 -1.62 -12.17
N ILE A 303 13.50 -1.48 -12.40
CA ILE A 303 12.45 -1.73 -11.41
C ILE A 303 12.49 -3.20 -10.98
N VAL A 304 12.58 -4.14 -11.93
CA VAL A 304 12.70 -5.56 -11.63
C VAL A 304 13.96 -5.85 -10.81
N SER A 305 15.09 -5.26 -11.18
CA SER A 305 16.37 -5.45 -10.47
C SER A 305 16.30 -4.93 -9.04
N LEU A 306 15.76 -3.73 -8.82
CA LEU A 306 15.56 -3.18 -7.48
C LEU A 306 14.53 -3.97 -6.67
N THR A 307 13.48 -4.46 -7.33
CA THR A 307 12.47 -5.32 -6.69
C THR A 307 13.12 -6.61 -6.18
N ILE A 308 13.92 -7.28 -7.02
CA ILE A 308 14.67 -8.49 -6.66
C ILE A 308 15.64 -8.20 -5.52
N LEU A 309 16.37 -7.08 -5.57
CA LEU A 309 17.25 -6.65 -4.50
C LEU A 309 16.47 -6.50 -3.17
N GLY A 310 15.32 -5.83 -3.20
CA GLY A 310 14.48 -5.59 -2.04
C GLY A 310 13.86 -6.86 -1.43
N ILE A 311 13.61 -7.90 -2.24
CA ILE A 311 13.12 -9.19 -1.74
C ILE A 311 14.22 -10.23 -1.55
N SER A 312 15.48 -9.89 -1.87
CA SER A 312 16.58 -10.86 -1.90
C SER A 312 16.86 -11.57 -0.58
N PRO A 313 16.78 -10.94 0.62
CA PRO A 313 16.99 -11.67 1.87
C PRO A 313 15.95 -12.78 2.07
N TRP A 314 14.70 -12.51 1.68
CA TRP A 314 13.65 -13.54 1.70
C TRP A 314 13.92 -14.63 0.65
N LEU A 315 14.29 -14.28 -0.57
CA LEU A 315 14.62 -15.28 -1.61
C LEU A 315 15.77 -16.20 -1.18
N VAL A 316 16.79 -15.67 -0.51
CA VAL A 316 17.91 -16.46 0.04
C VAL A 316 17.43 -17.41 1.13
N SER A 317 16.48 -16.99 1.97
CA SER A 317 15.90 -17.85 3.03
C SER A 317 15.11 -19.07 2.51
N LEU A 318 14.78 -19.09 1.22
CA LEU A 318 14.07 -20.21 0.57
C LEU A 318 15.02 -21.33 0.09
N ILE A 319 16.32 -21.04 -0.04
CA ILE A 319 17.36 -21.94 -0.56
C ILE A 319 17.98 -22.72 0.60
#